data_AF-A0A8T4JEN9-F1
#
_entry.id   AF-A0A8T4JEN9-F1
#
_cell.length_a   1.000
_cell.length_b   1.000
_cell.length_c   1.000
_cell.angle_alpha   90.00
_cell.angle_beta   90.00
_cell.angle_gamma   90.00
#
_symmetry.space_group_name_H-M   'P 1'
#
loop_
_entity.id
_entity.type
_entity.pdbx_description
1 polymer ?
#
loop_
_entity_poly.entity_id
_entity_poly.type
_entity_poly.pdbx_seq_one_letter_code
_entity_poly.pdbx_strand_id
1 'polypeptide(L)'
;MAKIKALELAKQHKAVSIAEFFEKNRHLLGFGSKRQAMLTCIKESVDNSLDACEESKILPDIKVEIHDLGKDKFKIIVQDNGPGIIKKNLSKAFGKLLYGSKFHGSKQGRGQQGIGITSCVLYSQLTTGKATKVISKIDEKIPAYSIEIMLDTTNNEPRILEEKLDERFKYLGTRVELEILGEYLATGKQSVEEYLRRTSIVNPHARILFIRPDKKKVVFHRTIDRLPIMPKQIKPHPDGLELGILLKMLLNSGSKTLKSFLRTEFSSIGAKTAEEILGKAGLSPRNHPQMLSRDKSEKLLHAMQETSIQAPPLDCLSPIGETAFNKSMKMEIPAEFYTTVTRKPVSYRGMPFQVEVSLAYGGELPKDKIAKVMRFANKVPLIYEDYACAITQSIKK
;
A
#
# COMPACT_ATOMS: atom_id res chain seq x y z
N MET A 1 -40.55 30.79 -13.31
CA MET A 1 -39.54 31.18 -12.30
C MET A 1 -38.61 30.05 -11.80
N ALA A 2 -38.81 28.76 -12.15
CA ALA A 2 -37.93 27.67 -11.67
C ALA A 2 -36.60 27.49 -12.46
N LYS A 3 -36.54 27.85 -13.76
CA LYS A 3 -35.34 27.68 -14.61
C LYS A 3 -34.14 28.56 -14.22
N ILE A 4 -34.39 29.75 -13.68
CA ILE A 4 -33.33 30.71 -13.31
C ILE A 4 -32.56 30.22 -12.07
N LYS A 5 -33.26 29.66 -11.08
CA LYS A 5 -32.64 29.07 -9.88
C LYS A 5 -31.69 27.92 -10.20
N ALA A 6 -32.03 27.05 -11.16
CA ALA A 6 -31.16 25.93 -11.53
C ALA A 6 -29.85 26.39 -12.21
N LEU A 7 -29.91 27.41 -13.07
CA LEU A 7 -28.72 28.00 -13.71
C LEU A 7 -27.84 28.78 -12.72
N GLU A 8 -28.43 29.46 -11.75
CA GLU A 8 -27.70 30.12 -10.67
C GLU A 8 -27.06 29.12 -9.70
N LEU A 9 -27.76 28.03 -9.36
CA LEU A 9 -27.20 26.93 -8.57
C LEU A 9 -26.07 26.22 -9.35
N ALA A 10 -26.23 26.01 -10.66
CA ALA A 10 -25.18 25.40 -11.49
C ALA A 10 -23.89 26.23 -11.54
N LYS A 11 -23.96 27.56 -11.42
CA LYS A 11 -22.77 28.44 -11.29
C LYS A 11 -22.02 28.25 -9.97
N GLN A 12 -22.68 27.70 -8.94
CA GLN A 12 -22.07 27.39 -7.66
C GLN A 12 -21.38 26.01 -7.65
N HIS A 13 -21.65 25.16 -8.65
CA HIS A 13 -21.00 23.87 -8.80
C HIS A 13 -19.60 24.06 -9.38
N LYS A 14 -18.59 24.11 -8.51
CA LYS A 14 -17.17 24.13 -8.90
C LYS A 14 -16.57 22.74 -8.69
N ALA A 15 -15.67 22.33 -9.60
CA ALA A 15 -14.85 21.16 -9.38
C ALA A 15 -14.01 21.37 -8.12
N VAL A 16 -14.07 20.42 -7.19
CA VAL A 16 -13.31 20.45 -5.94
C VAL A 16 -11.84 20.21 -6.29
N SER A 17 -10.96 21.13 -5.89
CA SER A 17 -9.52 20.94 -6.08
C SER A 17 -9.02 19.78 -5.21
N ILE A 18 -7.87 19.21 -5.56
CA ILE A 18 -7.25 18.15 -4.74
C ILE A 18 -6.93 18.63 -3.34
N ALA A 19 -6.51 19.90 -3.20
CA ALA A 19 -6.29 20.52 -1.90
C ALA A 19 -7.58 20.51 -1.09
N GLU A 20 -8.68 20.98 -1.67
CA GLU A 20 -9.96 21.07 -0.99
C GLU A 20 -10.52 19.68 -0.63
N PHE A 21 -10.35 18.70 -1.50
CA PHE A 21 -10.66 17.29 -1.19
C PHE A 21 -9.80 16.80 -0.01
N PHE A 22 -8.50 17.05 -0.04
CA PHE A 22 -7.59 16.63 1.03
C PHE A 22 -7.93 17.30 2.35
N GLU A 23 -8.20 18.61 2.37
CA GLU A 23 -8.55 19.36 3.59
C GLU A 23 -9.86 18.88 4.20
N LYS A 24 -10.89 18.64 3.38
CA LYS A 24 -12.17 18.11 3.86
C LYS A 24 -12.08 16.65 4.31
N ASN A 25 -11.13 15.88 3.76
CA ASN A 25 -11.03 14.43 3.97
C ASN A 25 -9.71 13.98 4.63
N ARG A 26 -9.01 14.85 5.37
CA ARG A 26 -7.71 14.53 6.01
C ARG A 26 -7.77 13.24 6.85
N HIS A 27 -8.89 13.02 7.52
CA HIS A 27 -9.11 11.84 8.35
C HIS A 27 -9.11 10.53 7.54
N LEU A 28 -9.66 10.52 6.32
CA LEU A 28 -9.69 9.34 5.44
C LEU A 28 -8.30 8.94 4.94
N LEU A 29 -7.38 9.91 4.88
CA LEU A 29 -6.02 9.72 4.38
C LEU A 29 -4.99 9.47 5.49
N GLY A 30 -5.44 9.33 6.75
CA GLY A 30 -4.55 9.11 7.88
C GLY A 30 -3.89 10.38 8.44
N PHE A 31 -4.45 11.56 8.16
CA PHE A 31 -3.98 12.86 8.64
C PHE A 31 -4.99 13.55 9.58
N GLY A 32 -5.83 12.76 10.27
CA GLY A 32 -6.87 13.29 11.18
C GLY A 32 -6.32 13.94 12.44
N SER A 33 -5.11 13.59 12.88
CA SER A 33 -4.41 14.22 14.02
C SER A 33 -2.91 14.36 13.74
N LYS A 34 -2.24 15.25 14.47
CA LYS A 34 -0.78 15.45 14.39
C LYS A 34 0.01 14.15 14.64
N ARG A 35 -0.44 13.34 15.60
CA ARG A 35 0.15 12.03 15.90
C ARG A 35 -0.05 11.04 14.74
N GLN A 36 -1.26 10.97 14.19
CA GLN A 36 -1.54 10.08 13.07
C GLN A 36 -0.77 10.48 11.81
N ALA A 37 -0.67 11.78 11.54
CA ALA A 37 0.12 12.31 10.42
C ALA A 37 1.59 11.87 10.48
N MET A 38 2.22 11.97 11.67
CA MET A 38 3.59 11.49 11.90
C MET A 38 3.75 10.01 11.53
N LEU A 39 2.86 9.16 12.06
CA LEU A 39 2.90 7.72 11.78
C LEU A 39 2.60 7.39 10.32
N THR A 40 1.65 8.07 9.69
CA THR A 40 1.31 7.90 8.27
C THR A 40 2.50 8.24 7.38
N CYS A 41 3.17 9.37 7.60
CA CYS A 41 4.37 9.74 6.82
C CYS A 41 5.49 8.70 6.90
N ILE A 42 5.75 8.18 8.09
CA ILE A 42 6.77 7.14 8.30
C ILE A 42 6.32 5.83 7.67
N LYS A 43 5.05 5.44 7.87
CA LYS A 43 4.47 4.23 7.29
C LYS A 43 4.62 4.23 5.77
N GLU A 44 4.09 5.25 5.10
CA GLU A 44 4.10 5.32 3.63
C GLU A 44 5.51 5.40 3.05
N SER A 45 6.44 6.05 3.75
CA SER A 45 7.84 6.11 3.32
C SER A 45 8.53 4.75 3.46
N VAL A 46 8.39 4.09 4.63
CA VAL A 46 9.00 2.77 4.89
C VAL A 46 8.39 1.68 4.00
N ASP A 47 7.07 1.68 3.80
CA ASP A 47 6.39 0.70 2.95
C ASP A 47 6.86 0.78 1.50
N ASN A 48 7.02 2.00 0.96
CA ASN A 48 7.53 2.20 -0.40
C ASN A 48 9.01 1.79 -0.52
N SER A 49 9.83 2.08 0.48
CA SER A 49 11.23 1.63 0.52
C SER A 49 11.34 0.09 0.56
N LEU A 50 10.52 -0.59 1.36
CA LEU A 50 10.46 -2.05 1.41
C LEU A 50 10.03 -2.64 0.06
N ASP A 51 8.96 -2.12 -0.53
CA ASP A 51 8.46 -2.58 -1.83
C ASP A 51 9.54 -2.39 -2.93
N ALA A 52 10.19 -1.24 -2.99
CA ALA A 52 11.22 -0.96 -3.99
C ALA A 52 12.44 -1.90 -3.89
N CYS A 53 12.88 -2.20 -2.67
CA CYS A 53 13.96 -3.15 -2.43
C CYS A 53 13.56 -4.58 -2.83
N GLU A 54 12.37 -5.02 -2.42
CA GLU A 54 11.87 -6.38 -2.73
C GLU A 54 11.68 -6.61 -4.23
N GLU A 55 11.10 -5.63 -4.94
CA GLU A 55 10.93 -5.70 -6.40
C GLU A 55 12.26 -5.78 -7.15
N SER A 56 13.32 -5.19 -6.59
CA SER A 56 14.68 -5.19 -7.16
C SER A 56 15.56 -6.31 -6.63
N LYS A 57 15.01 -7.22 -5.82
CA LYS A 57 15.74 -8.33 -5.19
C LYS A 57 16.92 -7.87 -4.31
N ILE A 58 16.76 -6.75 -3.63
CA ILE A 58 17.74 -6.20 -2.68
C ILE A 58 17.24 -6.42 -1.25
N LEU A 59 18.10 -6.91 -0.35
CA LEU A 59 17.77 -6.98 1.08
C LEU A 59 17.65 -5.54 1.64
N PRO A 60 16.48 -5.15 2.18
CA PRO A 60 16.25 -3.77 2.59
C PRO A 60 17.16 -3.36 3.76
N ASP A 61 17.74 -2.18 3.62
CA ASP A 61 18.46 -1.45 4.66
C ASP A 61 17.92 -0.02 4.70
N ILE A 62 17.03 0.23 5.67
CA ILE A 62 16.24 1.45 5.73
C ILE A 62 16.70 2.26 6.93
N LYS A 63 17.00 3.54 6.69
CA LYS A 63 17.30 4.52 7.72
C LYS A 63 16.12 5.47 7.88
N VAL A 64 15.60 5.59 9.09
CA VAL A 64 14.55 6.53 9.47
C VAL A 64 15.13 7.51 10.48
N GLU A 65 15.05 8.81 10.22
CA GLU A 65 15.46 9.86 11.15
C GLU A 65 14.31 10.83 11.40
N ILE A 66 14.16 11.26 12.65
CA ILE A 66 13.24 12.33 13.02
C ILE A 66 14.04 13.40 13.73
N HIS A 67 13.94 14.64 13.26
CA HIS A 67 14.53 15.81 13.90
C HIS A 67 13.42 16.75 14.36
N ASP A 68 13.45 17.14 15.62
CA ASP A 68 12.56 18.17 16.17
C ASP A 68 13.05 19.56 15.74
N LEU A 69 12.17 20.32 15.09
CA LEU A 69 12.44 21.69 14.63
C LEU A 69 11.77 22.74 15.53
N GLY A 70 11.11 22.31 16.61
CA GLY A 70 10.34 23.15 17.54
C GLY A 70 8.96 23.52 17.00
N LYS A 71 8.09 24.02 17.90
CA LYS A 71 6.70 24.45 17.57
C LYS A 71 5.89 23.37 16.84
N ASP A 72 5.98 22.13 17.34
CA ASP A 72 5.35 20.93 16.75
C ASP A 72 5.78 20.62 15.29
N LYS A 73 6.90 21.18 14.82
CA LYS A 73 7.45 20.88 13.50
C LYS A 73 8.51 19.79 13.62
N PHE A 74 8.42 18.81 12.73
CA PHE A 74 9.37 17.72 12.66
C PHE A 74 9.86 17.52 11.23
N LYS A 75 11.16 17.27 11.09
CA LYS A 75 11.75 16.80 9.84
C LYS A 75 11.89 15.29 9.88
N ILE A 76 11.17 14.60 9.00
CA ILE A 76 11.24 13.16 8.81
C ILE A 76 12.14 12.89 7.60
N ILE A 77 13.09 11.99 7.78
CA ILE A 77 14.01 11.56 6.72
C ILE A 77 13.93 10.04 6.64
N VAL A 78 13.58 9.52 5.47
CA VAL A 78 13.62 8.08 5.20
C VAL A 78 14.55 7.84 4.01
N GLN A 79 15.50 6.93 4.18
CA GLN A 79 16.46 6.56 3.17
C GLN A 79 16.51 5.05 3.05
N ASP A 80 16.52 4.55 1.82
CA ASP A 80 16.69 3.13 1.50
C ASP A 80 17.92 2.86 0.65
N ASN A 81 18.22 1.57 0.49
CA ASN A 81 19.24 1.03 -0.40
C ASN A 81 18.63 0.40 -1.67
N GLY A 82 17.45 0.85 -2.08
CA GLY A 82 16.74 0.30 -3.23
C GLY A 82 17.40 0.66 -4.58
N PRO A 83 16.70 0.41 -5.70
CA PRO A 83 17.22 0.70 -7.05
C PRO A 83 17.31 2.20 -7.38
N GLY A 84 16.76 3.07 -6.53
CA GLY A 84 16.48 4.45 -6.89
C GLY A 84 15.32 4.58 -7.88
N ILE A 85 14.96 5.83 -8.18
CA ILE A 85 13.93 6.20 -9.14
C ILE A 85 14.56 7.05 -10.25
N ILE A 86 14.29 6.69 -11.50
CA ILE A 86 14.77 7.43 -12.66
C ILE A 86 14.19 8.85 -12.70
N LYS A 87 15.01 9.82 -13.14
CA LYS A 87 14.65 11.25 -13.25
C LYS A 87 13.26 11.51 -13.83
N LYS A 88 12.92 10.85 -14.95
CA LYS A 88 11.63 11.02 -15.65
C LYS A 88 10.41 10.69 -14.80
N ASN A 89 10.54 9.77 -13.85
CA ASN A 89 9.44 9.30 -13.00
C ASN A 89 9.49 9.90 -11.60
N LEU A 90 10.63 10.47 -11.18
CA LEU A 90 10.82 10.95 -9.81
C LEU A 90 9.79 12.03 -9.45
N SER A 91 9.59 13.03 -10.30
CA SER A 91 8.60 14.08 -10.04
C SER A 91 7.16 13.55 -9.98
N LYS A 92 6.80 12.62 -10.88
CA LYS A 92 5.46 12.02 -10.91
C LYS A 92 5.20 11.11 -9.71
N ALA A 93 6.21 10.39 -9.24
CA ALA A 93 6.08 9.49 -8.08
C ALA A 93 5.72 10.22 -6.78
N PHE A 94 6.19 11.47 -6.62
CA PHE A 94 5.98 12.25 -5.39
C PHE A 94 5.01 13.43 -5.54
N GLY A 95 4.74 13.88 -6.77
CA GLY A 95 3.90 15.06 -7.05
C GLY A 95 2.72 14.79 -7.98
N LYS A 96 2.26 13.54 -8.09
CA LYS A 96 1.01 13.21 -8.79
C LYS A 96 0.20 12.20 -7.97
N LEU A 97 -1.05 12.54 -7.65
CA LEU A 97 -1.96 11.59 -7.00
C LEU A 97 -2.44 10.54 -8.01
N LEU A 98 -2.69 9.34 -7.51
CA LEU A 98 -3.13 8.18 -8.31
C LEU A 98 -2.13 7.79 -9.40
N TYR A 99 -0.84 8.00 -9.13
CA TYR A 99 0.24 7.60 -10.01
C TYR A 99 1.01 6.42 -9.41
N GLY A 100 1.16 5.35 -10.18
CA GLY A 100 1.95 4.19 -9.74
C GLY A 100 1.73 2.95 -10.59
N SER A 101 2.66 2.00 -10.48
CA SER A 101 2.57 0.67 -11.11
C SER A 101 1.48 -0.21 -10.48
N LYS A 102 1.07 0.09 -9.24
CA LYS A 102 0.16 -0.71 -8.41
C LYS A 102 -1.32 -0.73 -8.86
N PHE A 103 -1.69 0.03 -9.89
CA PHE A 103 -3.07 0.07 -10.42
C PHE A 103 -3.40 -1.03 -11.44
N HIS A 104 -2.38 -1.69 -11.99
CA HIS A 104 -2.57 -2.65 -13.07
C HIS A 104 -2.59 -4.06 -12.48
N GLY A 105 -3.81 -4.59 -12.29
CA GLY A 105 -4.10 -5.97 -11.86
C GLY A 105 -4.01 -6.23 -10.35
N SER A 106 -4.51 -7.39 -9.94
CA SER A 106 -4.61 -7.78 -8.53
C SER A 106 -3.30 -8.45 -8.11
N LYS A 107 -2.46 -7.75 -7.37
CA LYS A 107 -1.21 -8.27 -6.77
C LYS A 107 -1.17 -7.86 -5.30
N GLN A 108 -0.76 -8.77 -4.43
CA GLN A 108 -0.56 -8.44 -3.02
C GLN A 108 0.55 -7.38 -2.89
N GLY A 109 0.30 -6.34 -2.09
CA GLY A 109 1.27 -5.28 -1.79
C GLY A 109 0.90 -4.53 -0.51
N ARG A 110 1.84 -3.72 0.01
CA ARG A 110 1.65 -2.93 1.24
C ARG A 110 0.72 -1.74 1.05
N GLY A 111 0.76 -1.10 -0.12
CA GLY A 111 -0.10 0.02 -0.51
C GLY A 111 -1.02 -0.33 -1.69
N GLN A 112 -2.27 0.18 -1.67
CA GLN A 112 -3.29 -0.16 -2.67
C GLN A 112 -3.65 0.97 -3.63
N GLN A 113 -3.55 2.24 -3.21
CA GLN A 113 -4.24 3.34 -3.89
C GLN A 113 -3.30 4.36 -4.57
N GLY A 114 -1.98 4.20 -4.52
CA GLY A 114 -1.05 5.13 -5.18
C GLY A 114 -1.16 6.59 -4.73
N ILE A 115 -1.65 6.82 -3.50
CA ILE A 115 -1.84 8.14 -2.90
C ILE A 115 -0.92 8.39 -1.69
N GLY A 116 -0.29 7.36 -1.15
CA GLY A 116 0.34 7.39 0.17
C GLY A 116 1.40 8.48 0.33
N ILE A 117 2.51 8.35 -0.40
CA ILE A 117 3.62 9.30 -0.27
C ILE A 117 3.27 10.70 -0.79
N THR A 118 2.49 10.81 -1.87
CA THR A 118 2.00 12.10 -2.39
C THR A 118 1.11 12.81 -1.38
N SER A 119 0.33 12.08 -0.58
CA SER A 119 -0.45 12.65 0.54
C SER A 119 0.46 13.21 1.63
N CYS A 120 1.62 12.59 1.87
CA CYS A 120 2.63 13.09 2.79
C CYS A 120 3.27 14.39 2.28
N VAL A 121 3.56 14.47 0.98
CA VAL A 121 4.05 15.69 0.30
C VAL A 121 3.03 16.81 0.43
N LEU A 122 1.75 16.51 0.15
CA LEU A 122 0.66 17.49 0.28
C LEU A 122 0.48 17.94 1.73
N TYR A 123 0.55 17.03 2.70
CA TYR A 123 0.48 17.38 4.12
C TYR A 123 1.65 18.28 4.55
N SER A 124 2.88 17.97 4.13
CA SER A 124 4.06 18.82 4.35
C SER A 124 3.82 20.23 3.80
N GLN A 125 3.41 20.33 2.53
CA GLN A 125 3.14 21.62 1.87
C GLN A 125 2.04 22.42 2.58
N LEU A 126 0.92 21.79 2.95
CA LEU A 126 -0.21 22.49 3.58
C LEU A 126 0.06 22.90 5.04
N THR A 127 0.90 22.16 5.76
CA THR A 127 1.14 22.41 7.19
C THR A 127 2.35 23.29 7.47
N THR A 128 3.44 23.14 6.72
CA THR A 128 4.69 23.89 6.95
C THR A 128 5.02 24.85 5.80
N GLY A 129 4.37 24.70 4.64
CA GLY A 129 4.69 25.47 3.43
C GLY A 129 6.00 25.05 2.77
N LYS A 130 6.64 23.97 3.24
CA LYS A 130 7.94 23.52 2.74
C LYS A 130 7.79 22.47 1.66
N ALA A 131 8.63 22.56 0.64
CA ALA A 131 8.75 21.55 -0.40
C ALA A 131 9.37 20.27 0.18
N THR A 132 8.98 19.13 -0.38
CA THR A 132 9.60 17.85 -0.05
C THR A 132 10.89 17.72 -0.84
N LYS A 133 12.00 17.40 -0.16
CA LYS A 133 13.27 17.14 -0.84
C LYS A 133 13.40 15.64 -1.10
N VAL A 134 13.67 15.26 -2.33
CA VAL A 134 13.88 13.86 -2.72
C VAL A 134 15.20 13.74 -3.45
N ILE A 135 16.05 12.82 -3.00
CA ILE A 135 17.34 12.49 -3.60
C ILE A 135 17.28 11.03 -4.04
N SER A 136 17.62 10.74 -5.28
CA SER A 136 17.58 9.40 -5.86
C SER A 136 18.88 9.11 -6.61
N LYS A 137 19.51 7.97 -6.32
CA LYS A 137 20.70 7.48 -7.02
C LYS A 137 20.42 6.08 -7.55
N ILE A 138 20.58 5.93 -8.88
CA ILE A 138 20.25 4.69 -9.60
C ILE A 138 21.47 3.82 -9.91
N ASP A 139 22.68 4.38 -9.85
CA ASP A 139 23.92 3.69 -10.15
C ASP A 139 25.08 4.39 -9.41
N GLU A 140 26.13 3.63 -9.07
CA GLU A 140 27.31 4.17 -8.40
C GLU A 140 28.04 5.22 -9.26
N LYS A 141 28.11 5.01 -10.58
CA LYS A 141 28.80 5.86 -11.56
C LYS A 141 28.00 7.10 -11.96
N ILE A 142 26.68 7.09 -11.75
CA ILE A 142 25.80 8.21 -12.10
C ILE A 142 25.60 9.08 -10.85
N PRO A 143 25.82 10.40 -10.91
CA PRO A 143 25.53 11.30 -9.80
C PRO A 143 24.07 11.16 -9.33
N ALA A 144 23.83 11.35 -8.04
CA ALA A 144 22.46 11.33 -7.54
C ALA A 144 21.69 12.52 -8.09
N TYR A 145 20.38 12.39 -8.18
CA TYR A 145 19.49 13.44 -8.66
C TYR A 145 18.62 13.92 -7.51
N SER A 146 18.69 15.22 -7.22
CA SER A 146 17.98 15.88 -6.11
C SER A 146 16.92 16.82 -6.67
N ILE A 147 15.70 16.70 -6.16
CA ILE A 147 14.59 17.62 -6.46
C ILE A 147 13.95 18.15 -5.19
N GLU A 148 13.47 19.39 -5.24
CA GLU A 148 12.52 19.93 -4.28
C GLU A 148 11.15 20.05 -4.95
N ILE A 149 10.17 19.34 -4.42
CA ILE A 149 8.87 19.15 -5.07
C ILE A 149 7.70 19.60 -4.19
N MET A 150 6.73 20.22 -4.86
CA MET A 150 5.39 20.56 -4.37
C MET A 150 4.35 19.96 -5.31
N LEU A 151 3.10 19.83 -4.84
CA LEU A 151 1.96 19.40 -5.64
C LEU A 151 1.17 20.64 -6.10
N ASP A 152 0.94 20.76 -7.41
CA ASP A 152 -0.11 21.64 -7.93
C ASP A 152 -1.46 20.97 -7.71
N THR A 153 -2.19 21.48 -6.72
CA THR A 153 -3.47 20.95 -6.27
C THR A 153 -4.64 21.25 -7.22
N THR A 154 -4.43 22.15 -8.19
CA THR A 154 -5.43 22.48 -9.22
C THR A 154 -5.37 21.47 -10.35
N ASN A 155 -4.15 21.17 -10.83
CA ASN A 155 -3.94 20.34 -12.02
C ASN A 155 -3.54 18.90 -11.72
N ASN A 156 -3.27 18.54 -10.46
CA ASN A 156 -2.69 17.24 -10.07
C ASN A 156 -1.34 16.96 -10.76
N GLU A 157 -0.48 17.97 -10.83
CA GLU A 157 0.82 17.84 -11.48
C GLU A 157 1.96 18.26 -10.53
N PRO A 158 3.16 17.69 -10.71
CA PRO A 158 4.29 18.02 -9.87
C PRO A 158 4.81 19.42 -10.20
N ARG A 159 5.01 20.24 -9.17
CA ARG A 159 5.70 21.53 -9.26
C ARG A 159 7.10 21.39 -8.67
N ILE A 160 8.10 21.41 -9.54
CA ILE A 160 9.52 21.35 -9.17
C ILE A 160 10.00 22.77 -8.86
N LEU A 161 10.54 22.99 -7.65
CA LEU A 161 11.10 24.29 -7.24
C LEU A 161 12.62 24.35 -7.50
N GLU A 162 13.32 23.26 -7.22
CA GLU A 162 14.74 23.12 -7.47
C GLU A 162 15.04 21.72 -8.04
N GLU A 163 15.99 21.65 -8.95
CA GLU A 163 16.48 20.42 -9.56
C GLU A 163 18.00 20.52 -9.72
N LYS A 164 18.74 19.54 -9.18
CA LYS A 164 20.20 19.49 -9.31
C LYS A 164 20.75 18.07 -9.25
N LEU A 165 21.98 17.92 -9.75
CA LEU A 165 22.79 16.74 -9.48
C LEU A 165 23.45 16.89 -8.11
N ASP A 166 23.43 15.81 -7.34
CA ASP A 166 24.08 15.70 -6.02
C ASP A 166 25.21 14.68 -6.12
N GLU A 167 26.44 15.19 -6.21
CA GLU A 167 27.67 14.38 -6.26
C GLU A 167 28.12 13.90 -4.88
N ARG A 168 27.57 14.48 -3.80
CA ARG A 168 27.94 14.13 -2.41
C ARG A 168 27.15 12.94 -1.91
N PHE A 169 25.97 12.69 -2.46
CA PHE A 169 25.15 11.53 -2.11
C PHE A 169 25.73 10.25 -2.72
N LYS A 170 26.40 9.44 -1.89
CA LYS A 170 27.11 8.22 -2.31
C LYS A 170 26.27 6.94 -2.24
N TYR A 171 25.14 6.97 -1.56
CA TYR A 171 24.32 5.78 -1.32
C TYR A 171 23.44 5.48 -2.53
N LEU A 172 23.40 4.23 -2.98
CA LEU A 172 22.38 3.76 -3.92
C LEU A 172 21.01 3.79 -3.24
N GLY A 173 19.95 4.17 -3.95
CA GLY A 173 18.59 4.18 -3.42
C GLY A 173 17.95 5.57 -3.40
N THR A 174 16.88 5.69 -2.61
CA THR A 174 16.09 6.92 -2.50
C THR A 174 16.13 7.46 -1.08
N ARG A 175 16.21 8.78 -0.95
CA ARG A 175 16.10 9.55 0.30
C ARG A 175 15.00 10.59 0.16
N VAL A 176 14.06 10.58 1.09
CA VAL A 176 12.92 11.49 1.15
C VAL A 176 12.99 12.29 2.44
N GLU A 177 12.89 13.61 2.33
CA GLU A 177 12.88 14.54 3.46
C GLU A 177 11.57 15.35 3.47
N LEU A 178 10.79 15.19 4.54
CA LEU A 178 9.49 15.82 4.75
C LEU A 178 9.54 16.71 5.99
N GLU A 179 8.98 17.92 5.92
CA GLU A 179 8.80 18.79 7.08
C GLU A 179 7.31 18.94 7.38
N ILE A 180 6.86 18.37 8.49
CA ILE A 180 5.44 18.31 8.83
C ILE A 180 5.15 18.93 10.19
N LEU A 181 3.91 19.38 10.39
CA LEU A 181 3.38 19.55 11.74
C LEU A 181 2.99 18.17 12.29
N GLY A 182 3.50 17.80 13.46
CA GLY A 182 3.31 16.47 14.02
C GLY A 182 3.39 16.44 15.53
N GLU A 183 3.12 15.28 16.11
CA GLU A 183 3.32 15.00 17.53
C GLU A 183 4.15 13.72 17.63
N TYR A 184 5.29 13.79 18.31
CA TYR A 184 6.17 12.64 18.52
C TYR A 184 5.96 12.04 19.90
N LEU A 185 5.73 10.72 19.94
CA LEU A 185 5.75 9.95 21.18
C LEU A 185 7.02 9.14 21.31
N ALA A 186 7.66 9.30 22.46
CA ALA A 186 8.80 8.48 22.83
C ALA A 186 8.42 7.01 23.08
N THR A 187 7.24 6.75 23.66
CA THR A 187 6.80 5.40 24.04
C THR A 187 5.29 5.20 23.82
N GLY A 188 4.86 3.95 23.89
CA GLY A 188 3.44 3.58 23.81
C GLY A 188 3.05 2.95 22.47
N LYS A 189 1.79 2.51 22.38
CA LYS A 189 1.28 1.72 21.24
C LYS A 189 1.33 2.46 19.90
N GLN A 190 1.19 3.78 19.94
CA GLN A 190 1.18 4.68 18.78
C GLN A 190 2.53 5.40 18.61
N SER A 191 3.61 4.93 19.25
CA SER A 191 4.93 5.49 19.01
C SER A 191 5.50 5.01 17.68
N VAL A 192 6.38 5.83 17.11
CA VAL A 192 7.14 5.46 15.90
C VAL A 192 7.98 4.22 16.16
N GLU A 193 8.60 4.11 17.32
CA GLU A 193 9.45 2.99 17.68
C GLU A 193 8.66 1.67 17.73
N GLU A 194 7.45 1.68 18.31
CA GLU A 194 6.56 0.51 18.32
C GLU A 194 6.08 0.14 16.92
N TYR A 195 5.80 1.13 16.06
CA TYR A 195 5.49 0.87 14.65
C TYR A 195 6.66 0.16 13.95
N LEU A 196 7.87 0.70 14.04
CA LEU A 196 9.05 0.13 13.39
C LEU A 196 9.41 -1.25 13.95
N ARG A 197 9.23 -1.48 15.26
CA ARG A 197 9.35 -2.81 15.88
C ARG A 197 8.35 -3.80 15.31
N ARG A 198 7.08 -3.41 15.16
CA ARG A 198 6.08 -4.26 14.50
C ARG A 198 6.44 -4.51 13.05
N THR A 199 6.97 -3.52 12.35
CA THR A 199 7.44 -3.64 10.97
C THR A 199 8.61 -4.62 10.86
N SER A 200 9.58 -4.62 11.77
CA SER A 200 10.69 -5.58 11.75
C SER A 200 10.23 -7.02 11.99
N ILE A 201 9.21 -7.22 12.83
CA ILE A 201 8.60 -8.55 13.07
C ILE A 201 8.07 -9.16 11.77
N VAL A 202 7.31 -8.40 10.98
CA VAL A 202 6.67 -8.92 9.75
C VAL A 202 7.52 -8.75 8.49
N ASN A 203 8.66 -8.07 8.60
CA ASN A 203 9.66 -7.91 7.54
C ASN A 203 11.04 -8.38 8.05
N PRO A 204 11.18 -9.68 8.38
CA PRO A 204 12.37 -10.22 9.04
C PRO A 204 13.66 -10.09 8.23
N HIS A 205 13.55 -9.88 6.92
CA HIS A 205 14.67 -9.68 5.99
C HIS A 205 15.18 -8.23 5.94
N ALA A 206 14.44 -7.28 6.52
CA ALA A 206 14.79 -5.88 6.51
C ALA A 206 15.63 -5.51 7.75
N ARG A 207 16.63 -4.65 7.54
CA ARG A 207 17.30 -3.92 8.62
C ARG A 207 16.74 -2.51 8.67
N ILE A 208 16.36 -2.03 9.86
CA ILE A 208 15.84 -0.68 10.06
C ILE A 208 16.69 0.03 11.12
N LEU A 209 17.37 1.12 10.73
CA LEU A 209 18.04 2.04 11.64
C LEU A 209 17.12 3.23 11.93
N PHE A 210 16.67 3.37 13.17
CA PHE A 210 15.87 4.50 13.62
C PHE A 210 16.71 5.48 14.45
N ILE A 211 16.74 6.75 14.04
CA ILE A 211 17.34 7.85 14.78
C ILE A 211 16.21 8.73 15.32
N ARG A 212 16.07 8.72 16.64
CA ARG A 212 15.05 9.47 17.39
C ARG A 212 15.36 10.99 17.41
N PRO A 213 14.38 11.83 17.78
CA PRO A 213 14.62 13.27 17.99
C PRO A 213 15.70 13.56 19.03
N ASP A 214 15.80 12.73 20.07
CA ASP A 214 16.84 12.77 21.11
C ASP A 214 18.20 12.22 20.65
N LYS A 215 18.37 11.96 19.35
CA LYS A 215 19.57 11.40 18.69
C LYS A 215 19.93 9.98 19.11
N LYS A 216 19.13 9.32 19.95
CA LYS A 216 19.33 7.89 20.26
C LYS A 216 19.06 7.05 19.03
N LYS A 217 19.92 6.06 18.83
CA LYS A 217 19.83 5.11 17.71
C LYS A 217 19.22 3.80 18.20
N VAL A 218 18.22 3.32 17.48
CA VAL A 218 17.64 1.99 17.67
C VAL A 218 17.84 1.24 16.36
N VAL A 219 18.39 0.03 16.43
CA VAL A 219 18.64 -0.80 15.25
C VAL A 219 17.78 -2.05 15.36
N PHE A 220 16.89 -2.23 14.40
CA PHE A 220 16.15 -3.47 14.20
C PHE A 220 16.93 -4.30 13.18
N HIS A 221 17.53 -5.39 13.65
CA HIS A 221 18.39 -6.24 12.83
C HIS A 221 17.57 -7.21 11.99
N ARG A 222 18.08 -7.52 10.79
CA ARG A 222 17.55 -8.63 9.99
C ARG A 222 17.73 -9.95 10.75
N THR A 223 16.71 -10.79 10.70
CA THR A 223 16.69 -12.13 11.32
C THR A 223 16.81 -13.24 10.28
N ILE A 224 16.63 -12.90 9.01
CA ILE A 224 16.87 -13.75 7.86
C ILE A 224 17.59 -12.95 6.76
N ASP A 225 18.43 -13.64 5.98
CA ASP A 225 19.14 -13.06 4.83
C ASP A 225 18.56 -13.54 3.49
N ARG A 226 17.26 -13.85 3.47
CA ARG A 226 16.54 -14.26 2.26
C ARG A 226 15.30 -13.40 2.06
N LEU A 227 15.05 -13.02 0.81
CA LEU A 227 13.86 -12.27 0.45
C LEU A 227 12.61 -13.17 0.49
N PRO A 228 11.43 -12.58 0.77
CA PRO A 228 10.17 -13.30 0.63
C PRO A 228 9.91 -13.66 -0.84
N ILE A 229 9.09 -14.69 -1.05
CA ILE A 229 8.61 -15.06 -2.38
C ILE A 229 7.81 -13.88 -2.94
N MET A 230 8.11 -13.42 -4.15
CA MET A 230 7.36 -12.31 -4.74
C MET A 230 5.93 -12.71 -5.06
N PRO A 231 4.94 -11.89 -4.69
CA PRO A 231 3.55 -12.16 -5.05
C PRO A 231 3.37 -12.06 -6.56
N LYS A 232 2.53 -12.94 -7.10
CA LYS A 232 2.20 -12.97 -8.54
C LYS A 232 0.94 -12.16 -8.78
N GLN A 233 0.89 -11.49 -9.93
CA GLN A 233 -0.32 -10.82 -10.38
C GLN A 233 -1.35 -11.88 -10.80
N ILE A 234 -2.58 -11.74 -10.29
CA ILE A 234 -3.70 -12.58 -10.70
C ILE A 234 -4.71 -11.79 -11.50
N LYS A 235 -5.41 -12.52 -12.38
CA LYS A 235 -6.57 -12.02 -13.10
C LYS A 235 -7.79 -12.00 -12.18
N PRO A 236 -8.75 -11.09 -12.41
CA PRO A 236 -10.01 -11.07 -11.69
C PRO A 236 -10.71 -12.44 -11.70
N HIS A 237 -11.38 -12.76 -10.61
CA HIS A 237 -12.22 -13.95 -10.50
C HIS A 237 -13.70 -13.52 -10.49
N PRO A 238 -14.60 -14.27 -11.15
CA PRO A 238 -16.00 -13.88 -11.29
C PRO A 238 -16.78 -13.64 -9.99
N ASP A 239 -16.57 -14.44 -8.95
CA ASP A 239 -17.29 -14.33 -7.66
C ASP A 239 -17.14 -12.97 -6.95
N GLY A 240 -16.10 -12.20 -7.30
CA GLY A 240 -15.85 -10.86 -6.74
C GLY A 240 -16.12 -9.73 -7.74
N LEU A 241 -16.64 -10.04 -8.93
CA LEU A 241 -16.80 -9.08 -10.01
C LEU A 241 -18.11 -8.30 -9.85
N GLU A 242 -18.03 -6.98 -10.01
CA GLU A 242 -19.20 -6.09 -10.06
C GLU A 242 -19.51 -5.68 -11.51
N LEU A 243 -20.77 -5.33 -11.77
CA LEU A 243 -21.23 -4.95 -13.11
C LEU A 243 -20.43 -3.79 -13.71
N GLY A 244 -20.14 -2.77 -12.92
CA GLY A 244 -19.35 -1.62 -13.38
C GLY A 244 -17.93 -2.00 -13.83
N ILE A 245 -17.31 -2.94 -13.12
CA ILE A 245 -15.98 -3.47 -13.45
C ILE A 245 -16.08 -4.31 -14.74
N LEU A 246 -17.07 -5.19 -14.84
CA LEU A 246 -17.31 -5.99 -16.04
C LEU A 246 -17.51 -5.13 -17.28
N LEU A 247 -18.34 -4.08 -17.19
CA LEU A 247 -18.58 -3.14 -18.30
C LEU A 247 -17.27 -2.46 -18.74
N LYS A 248 -16.45 -2.01 -17.78
CA LYS A 248 -15.15 -1.41 -18.08
C LYS A 248 -14.20 -2.41 -18.73
N MET A 249 -14.20 -3.67 -18.30
CA MET A 249 -13.40 -4.74 -18.90
C MET A 249 -13.87 -5.05 -20.32
N LEU A 250 -15.19 -5.13 -20.57
CA LEU A 250 -15.76 -5.36 -21.90
C LEU A 250 -15.39 -4.23 -22.88
N LEU A 251 -15.46 -2.97 -22.43
CA LEU A 251 -15.09 -1.80 -23.24
C LEU A 251 -13.61 -1.76 -23.59
N ASN A 252 -12.73 -2.09 -22.65
CA ASN A 252 -11.28 -2.02 -22.83
C ASN A 252 -10.66 -3.32 -23.38
N SER A 253 -11.45 -4.36 -23.61
CA SER A 253 -10.91 -5.64 -24.07
C SER A 253 -10.45 -5.57 -25.52
N GLY A 254 -9.27 -6.14 -25.80
CA GLY A 254 -8.79 -6.40 -27.16
C GLY A 254 -9.35 -7.68 -27.80
N SER A 255 -10.18 -8.44 -27.08
CA SER A 255 -10.73 -9.70 -27.61
C SER A 255 -11.84 -9.46 -28.63
N LYS A 256 -11.79 -10.20 -29.75
CA LYS A 256 -12.82 -10.13 -30.81
C LYS A 256 -14.12 -10.86 -30.48
N THR A 257 -14.08 -11.78 -29.51
CA THR A 257 -15.19 -12.65 -29.15
C THR A 257 -15.36 -12.75 -27.63
N LEU A 258 -16.59 -12.90 -27.16
CA LEU A 258 -16.89 -13.12 -25.73
C LEU A 258 -16.20 -14.36 -25.17
N LYS A 259 -16.13 -15.44 -25.97
CA LYS A 259 -15.41 -16.65 -25.54
C LYS A 259 -13.92 -16.41 -25.33
N SER A 260 -13.29 -15.60 -26.19
CA SER A 260 -11.90 -15.19 -26.01
C SER A 260 -11.76 -14.33 -24.75
N PHE A 261 -12.62 -13.32 -24.61
CA PHE A 261 -12.63 -12.42 -23.46
C PHE A 261 -12.70 -13.16 -22.13
N LEU A 262 -13.64 -14.09 -21.98
CA LEU A 262 -13.80 -14.87 -20.75
C LEU A 262 -12.54 -15.69 -20.41
N ARG A 263 -11.86 -16.25 -21.42
CA ARG A 263 -10.64 -17.04 -21.21
C ARG A 263 -9.39 -16.19 -20.97
N THR A 264 -9.32 -15.00 -21.55
CA THR A 264 -8.12 -14.15 -21.48
C THR A 264 -8.15 -13.24 -20.27
N GLU A 265 -9.31 -12.72 -19.88
CA GLU A 265 -9.39 -11.67 -18.84
C GLU A 265 -9.62 -12.23 -17.43
N PHE A 266 -10.15 -13.44 -17.29
CA PHE A 266 -10.48 -14.02 -15.98
C PHE A 266 -9.55 -15.18 -15.59
N SER A 267 -9.40 -15.37 -14.29
CA SER A 267 -8.75 -16.56 -13.74
C SER A 267 -9.69 -17.76 -13.78
N SER A 268 -9.13 -18.95 -13.95
CA SER A 268 -9.84 -20.23 -13.84
C SER A 268 -10.98 -20.49 -14.84
N ILE A 269 -11.07 -19.72 -15.95
CA ILE A 269 -12.08 -19.96 -17.00
C ILE A 269 -11.46 -20.68 -18.21
N GLY A 270 -11.81 -21.95 -18.39
CA GLY A 270 -11.48 -22.76 -19.55
C GLY A 270 -12.46 -22.59 -20.72
N ALA A 271 -12.20 -23.29 -21.83
CA ALA A 271 -13.09 -23.24 -23.00
C ALA A 271 -14.50 -23.79 -22.72
N LYS A 272 -14.60 -24.90 -21.96
CA LYS A 272 -15.87 -25.53 -21.57
C LYS A 272 -16.67 -24.63 -20.62
N THR A 273 -16.02 -24.11 -19.58
CA THR A 273 -16.64 -23.19 -18.61
C THR A 273 -17.13 -21.90 -19.28
N ALA A 274 -16.35 -21.34 -20.21
CA ALA A 274 -16.79 -20.17 -20.97
C ALA A 274 -18.05 -20.44 -21.81
N GLU A 275 -18.16 -21.62 -22.43
CA GLU A 275 -19.37 -22.01 -23.18
C GLU A 275 -20.57 -22.21 -22.25
N GLU A 276 -20.38 -22.81 -21.08
CA GLU A 276 -21.42 -22.97 -20.08
C GLU A 276 -21.98 -21.61 -19.60
N ILE A 277 -21.08 -20.68 -19.25
CA ILE A 277 -21.44 -19.32 -18.83
C ILE A 277 -22.24 -18.61 -19.92
N LEU A 278 -21.77 -18.68 -21.17
CA LEU A 278 -22.43 -18.02 -22.30
C LEU A 278 -23.78 -18.67 -22.63
N GLY A 279 -23.89 -19.99 -22.46
CA GLY A 279 -25.13 -20.75 -22.59
C GLY A 279 -26.18 -20.29 -21.57
N LYS A 280 -25.81 -20.21 -20.29
CA LYS A 280 -26.69 -19.69 -19.21
C LYS A 280 -27.10 -18.24 -19.43
N ALA A 281 -26.18 -17.40 -19.93
CA ALA A 281 -26.46 -16.01 -20.24
C ALA A 281 -27.32 -15.80 -21.50
N GLY A 282 -27.51 -16.84 -22.33
CA GLY A 282 -28.17 -16.73 -23.63
C GLY A 282 -27.41 -15.86 -24.63
N LEU A 283 -26.06 -15.86 -24.56
CA LEU A 283 -25.19 -15.03 -25.37
C LEU A 283 -24.40 -15.86 -26.37
N SER A 284 -24.21 -15.31 -27.58
CA SER A 284 -23.41 -15.99 -28.60
C SER A 284 -21.92 -15.88 -28.26
N PRO A 285 -21.15 -16.99 -28.34
CA PRO A 285 -19.70 -16.96 -28.17
C PRO A 285 -18.98 -16.00 -29.13
N ARG A 286 -19.59 -15.71 -30.29
CA ARG A 286 -19.04 -14.83 -31.33
C ARG A 286 -19.39 -13.35 -31.11
N ASN A 287 -20.21 -13.01 -30.12
CA ASN A 287 -20.50 -11.60 -29.86
C ASN A 287 -19.23 -10.83 -29.50
N HIS A 288 -19.16 -9.58 -29.95
CA HIS A 288 -18.04 -8.70 -29.66
C HIS A 288 -18.19 -8.12 -28.25
N PRO A 289 -17.19 -8.22 -27.36
CA PRO A 289 -17.27 -7.74 -25.97
C PRO A 289 -17.77 -6.28 -25.85
N GLN A 290 -17.22 -5.39 -26.68
CA GLN A 290 -17.54 -3.95 -26.67
C GLN A 290 -18.97 -3.61 -27.13
N MET A 291 -19.68 -4.55 -27.78
CA MET A 291 -21.02 -4.32 -28.33
C MET A 291 -22.14 -4.84 -27.42
N LEU A 292 -21.81 -5.33 -26.21
CA LEU A 292 -22.84 -5.79 -25.28
C LEU A 292 -23.59 -4.61 -24.68
N SER A 293 -24.93 -4.71 -24.68
CA SER A 293 -25.75 -3.80 -23.90
C SER A 293 -25.57 -4.05 -22.39
N ARG A 294 -25.99 -3.08 -21.58
CA ARG A 294 -25.97 -3.19 -20.12
C ARG A 294 -26.75 -4.42 -19.64
N ASP A 295 -27.95 -4.64 -20.14
CA ASP A 295 -28.81 -5.77 -19.74
C ASP A 295 -28.17 -7.12 -20.09
N LYS A 296 -27.50 -7.22 -21.25
CA LYS A 296 -26.76 -8.43 -21.64
C LYS A 296 -25.54 -8.64 -20.75
N SER A 297 -24.88 -7.56 -20.33
CA SER A 297 -23.72 -7.63 -19.42
C SER A 297 -24.14 -8.05 -18.00
N GLU A 298 -25.31 -7.63 -17.54
CA GLU A 298 -25.88 -8.07 -16.26
C GLU A 298 -26.23 -9.56 -16.28
N LYS A 299 -26.87 -10.04 -17.36
CA LYS A 299 -27.10 -11.49 -17.57
C LYS A 299 -25.81 -12.29 -17.60
N LEU A 300 -24.78 -11.77 -18.25
CA LEU A 300 -23.45 -12.39 -18.27
C LEU A 300 -22.86 -12.47 -16.85
N LEU A 301 -22.94 -11.40 -16.07
CA LEU A 301 -22.43 -11.37 -14.69
C LEU A 301 -23.14 -12.40 -13.80
N HIS A 302 -24.48 -12.46 -13.87
CA HIS A 302 -25.26 -13.42 -13.10
C HIS A 302 -24.87 -14.87 -13.46
N ALA A 303 -24.79 -15.17 -14.75
CA ALA A 303 -24.38 -16.49 -15.23
C ALA A 303 -22.94 -16.86 -14.79
N MET A 304 -22.05 -15.88 -14.71
CA MET A 304 -20.68 -16.06 -14.21
C MET A 304 -20.66 -16.39 -12.71
N GLN A 305 -21.51 -15.75 -11.90
CA GLN A 305 -21.58 -15.96 -10.45
C GLN A 305 -22.33 -17.23 -10.05
N GLU A 306 -23.30 -17.69 -10.86
CA GLU A 306 -24.02 -18.95 -10.64
C GLU A 306 -23.22 -20.19 -11.07
N THR A 307 -22.24 -20.02 -11.97
CA THR A 307 -21.45 -21.14 -12.46
C THR A 307 -20.37 -21.51 -11.45
N SER A 308 -20.24 -22.80 -11.14
CA SER A 308 -19.19 -23.29 -10.24
C SER A 308 -17.83 -23.19 -10.94
N ILE A 309 -17.04 -22.17 -10.58
CA ILE A 309 -15.70 -21.93 -11.13
C ILE A 309 -14.65 -22.41 -10.12
N GLN A 310 -13.55 -22.97 -10.63
CA GLN A 310 -12.44 -23.38 -9.79
C GLN A 310 -11.84 -22.15 -9.09
N ALA A 311 -11.53 -22.30 -7.79
CA ALA A 311 -10.90 -21.24 -7.02
C ALA A 311 -9.66 -20.65 -7.72
N PRO A 312 -9.41 -19.34 -7.55
CA PRO A 312 -8.25 -18.69 -8.13
C PRO A 312 -6.92 -19.31 -7.65
N PRO A 313 -5.83 -19.16 -8.43
CA PRO A 313 -4.51 -19.64 -8.02
C PRO A 313 -4.12 -19.08 -6.65
N LEU A 314 -3.72 -19.96 -5.74
CA LEU A 314 -3.35 -19.61 -4.37
C LEU A 314 -1.85 -19.36 -4.21
N ASP A 315 -1.05 -19.64 -5.24
CA ASP A 315 0.39 -19.43 -5.31
C ASP A 315 0.78 -17.97 -5.66
N CYS A 316 -0.19 -17.05 -5.57
CA CYS A 316 0.01 -15.63 -5.81
C CYS A 316 0.39 -14.83 -4.56
N LEU A 317 0.28 -15.45 -3.38
CA LEU A 317 0.52 -14.80 -2.09
C LEU A 317 2.00 -14.88 -1.68
N SER A 318 2.40 -13.93 -0.86
CA SER A 318 3.72 -13.78 -0.26
C SER A 318 3.59 -13.83 1.26
N PRO A 319 3.53 -15.03 1.87
CA PRO A 319 3.55 -15.16 3.33
C PRO A 319 4.91 -14.74 3.91
N ILE A 320 4.94 -14.46 5.21
CA ILE A 320 6.18 -14.27 5.97
C ILE A 320 6.86 -15.64 6.15
N GLY A 321 6.06 -16.66 6.44
CA GLY A 321 6.48 -18.05 6.66
C GLY A 321 6.81 -18.33 8.13
N GLU A 322 6.38 -19.50 8.60
CA GLU A 322 6.48 -19.94 10.00
C GLU A 322 7.87 -19.74 10.59
N THR A 323 8.91 -20.21 9.89
CA THR A 323 10.29 -20.13 10.39
C THR A 323 10.79 -18.70 10.54
N ALA A 324 10.43 -17.82 9.60
CA ALA A 324 10.92 -16.45 9.58
C ALA A 324 10.18 -15.60 10.63
N PHE A 325 8.88 -15.80 10.72
CA PHE A 325 8.03 -15.11 11.69
C PHE A 325 8.32 -15.57 13.13
N ASN A 326 8.62 -16.86 13.37
CA ASN A 326 9.05 -17.31 14.69
C ASN A 326 10.40 -16.69 15.11
N LYS A 327 11.37 -16.61 14.18
CA LYS A 327 12.69 -16.00 14.43
C LYS A 327 12.59 -14.52 14.76
N SER A 328 11.78 -13.76 14.02
CA SER A 328 11.61 -12.32 14.29
C SER A 328 10.89 -12.04 15.59
N MET A 329 9.91 -12.87 15.95
CA MET A 329 9.24 -12.79 17.25
C MET A 329 10.21 -13.01 18.41
N LYS A 330 11.12 -14.00 18.31
CA LYS A 330 12.16 -14.25 19.33
C LYS A 330 13.15 -13.10 19.49
N MET A 331 13.44 -12.38 18.40
CA MET A 331 14.36 -11.24 18.42
C MET A 331 13.74 -10.01 19.09
N GLU A 332 12.46 -9.73 18.80
CA GLU A 332 11.84 -8.44 19.15
C GLU A 332 10.99 -8.48 20.44
N ILE A 333 10.60 -9.66 20.89
CA ILE A 333 9.73 -9.86 22.05
C ILE A 333 10.45 -10.79 23.04
N PRO A 334 10.80 -10.35 24.26
CA PRO A 334 11.49 -11.18 25.25
C PRO A 334 10.51 -12.09 26.02
N ALA A 335 10.11 -13.19 25.38
CA ALA A 335 9.29 -14.25 25.95
C ALA A 335 10.06 -15.58 26.09
N GLU A 336 9.48 -16.55 26.81
CA GLU A 336 10.07 -17.89 27.03
C GLU A 336 9.58 -18.90 25.98
N PHE A 337 8.33 -18.79 25.57
CA PHE A 337 7.68 -19.70 24.63
C PHE A 337 7.22 -18.97 23.38
N TYR A 338 7.42 -19.60 22.21
CA TYR A 338 7.00 -19.09 20.92
C TYR A 338 6.44 -20.20 20.04
N THR A 339 5.30 -19.96 19.42
CA THR A 339 4.75 -20.84 18.38
C THR A 339 4.20 -20.01 17.24
N THR A 340 4.29 -20.55 16.02
CA THR A 340 3.83 -19.87 14.81
C THR A 340 3.21 -20.87 13.86
N VAL A 341 2.07 -20.52 13.27
CA VAL A 341 1.34 -21.35 12.32
C VAL A 341 0.98 -20.53 11.08
N THR A 342 1.26 -21.07 9.91
CA THR A 342 0.84 -20.53 8.61
C THR A 342 -0.21 -21.47 8.03
N ARG A 343 -1.46 -21.00 7.98
CA ARG A 343 -2.57 -21.79 7.40
C ARG A 343 -2.39 -21.96 5.89
N LYS A 344 -3.01 -22.99 5.32
CA LYS A 344 -3.16 -23.09 3.86
C LYS A 344 -3.96 -21.89 3.33
N PRO A 345 -3.59 -21.32 2.18
CA PRO A 345 -4.33 -20.22 1.56
C PRO A 345 -5.75 -20.66 1.18
N VAL A 346 -6.68 -19.72 1.19
CA VAL A 346 -8.10 -19.91 0.85
C VAL A 346 -8.58 -18.73 0.02
N SER A 347 -9.72 -18.86 -0.67
CA SER A 347 -10.32 -17.79 -1.46
C SER A 347 -11.61 -17.31 -0.82
N TYR A 348 -11.85 -15.99 -0.83
CA TYR A 348 -13.13 -15.40 -0.46
C TYR A 348 -13.51 -14.33 -1.49
N ARG A 349 -14.72 -14.45 -2.06
CA ARG A 349 -15.21 -13.57 -3.15
C ARG A 349 -14.17 -13.40 -4.27
N GLY A 350 -13.57 -14.51 -4.69
CA GLY A 350 -12.57 -14.49 -5.75
C GLY A 350 -11.20 -13.91 -5.37
N MET A 351 -10.98 -13.56 -4.10
CA MET A 351 -9.70 -13.05 -3.60
C MET A 351 -8.99 -14.10 -2.73
N PRO A 352 -7.81 -14.61 -3.17
CA PRO A 352 -6.94 -15.41 -2.33
C PRO A 352 -6.47 -14.63 -1.11
N PHE A 353 -6.50 -15.27 0.06
CA PHE A 353 -5.87 -14.77 1.28
C PHE A 353 -5.31 -15.92 2.11
N GLN A 354 -4.37 -15.58 3.01
CA GLN A 354 -3.71 -16.52 3.90
C GLN A 354 -3.55 -15.88 5.26
N VAL A 355 -3.66 -16.68 6.32
CA VAL A 355 -3.57 -16.22 7.71
C VAL A 355 -2.38 -16.88 8.38
N GLU A 356 -1.55 -16.06 9.01
CA GLU A 356 -0.41 -16.47 9.82
C GLU A 356 -0.62 -15.95 11.25
N VAL A 357 -0.40 -16.82 12.23
CA VAL A 357 -0.56 -16.47 13.65
C VAL A 357 0.73 -16.84 14.38
N SER A 358 1.22 -15.92 15.21
CA SER A 358 2.34 -16.16 16.11
C SER A 358 1.95 -15.78 17.53
N LEU A 359 2.35 -16.62 18.49
CA LEU A 359 2.08 -16.45 19.91
C LEU A 359 3.40 -16.48 20.67
N ALA A 360 3.54 -15.54 21.61
CA ALA A 360 4.66 -15.46 22.55
C ALA A 360 4.12 -15.43 23.98
N TYR A 361 4.71 -16.19 24.90
CA TYR A 361 4.24 -16.35 26.28
C TYR A 361 5.39 -16.48 27.29
N GLY A 362 5.18 -15.98 28.51
CA GLY A 362 6.16 -16.05 29.61
C GLY A 362 7.28 -15.00 29.54
N GLY A 363 8.34 -15.23 30.31
CA GLY A 363 9.54 -14.38 30.33
C GLY A 363 9.32 -12.99 30.95
N GLU A 364 9.82 -11.96 30.26
CA GLU A 364 9.76 -10.56 30.71
C GLU A 364 8.43 -9.87 30.36
N LEU A 365 7.45 -10.63 29.85
CA LEU A 365 6.14 -10.10 29.53
C LEU A 365 5.35 -9.74 30.80
N PRO A 366 4.56 -8.65 30.80
CA PRO A 366 3.74 -8.26 31.95
C PRO A 366 2.74 -9.35 32.34
N LYS A 367 2.77 -9.80 33.60
CA LYS A 367 1.90 -10.88 34.12
C LYS A 367 0.46 -10.45 34.36
N ASP A 368 0.25 -9.19 34.77
CA ASP A 368 -1.07 -8.68 35.19
C ASP A 368 -1.79 -7.85 34.12
N LYS A 369 -1.41 -8.02 32.84
CA LYS A 369 -2.03 -7.30 31.72
C LYS A 369 -2.69 -8.26 30.75
N ILE A 370 -3.76 -7.76 30.11
CA ILE A 370 -4.40 -8.43 28.99
C ILE A 370 -3.37 -8.65 27.88
N ALA A 371 -3.46 -9.79 27.19
CA ALA A 371 -2.60 -10.13 26.07
C ALA A 371 -2.51 -8.99 25.04
N LYS A 372 -1.28 -8.64 24.67
CA LYS A 372 -1.01 -7.61 23.65
C LYS A 372 -1.27 -8.19 22.26
N VAL A 373 -2.38 -7.79 21.65
CA VAL A 373 -2.70 -8.18 20.25
C VAL A 373 -1.99 -7.23 19.27
N MET A 374 -1.09 -7.79 18.45
CA MET A 374 -0.50 -7.13 17.29
C MET A 374 -1.21 -7.62 16.03
N ARG A 375 -1.61 -6.68 15.17
CA ARG A 375 -2.39 -6.96 13.96
C ARG A 375 -1.61 -6.53 12.74
N PHE A 376 -1.70 -7.34 11.69
CA PHE A 376 -0.96 -7.12 10.46
C PHE A 376 -1.85 -7.42 9.26
N ALA A 377 -1.67 -6.66 8.18
CA ALA A 377 -2.26 -6.94 6.88
C ALA A 377 -1.20 -6.72 5.81
N ASN A 378 -0.98 -7.69 4.92
CA ASN A 378 0.02 -7.60 3.85
C ASN A 378 1.42 -7.14 4.32
N LYS A 379 1.90 -7.66 5.46
CA LYS A 379 3.19 -7.30 6.10
C LYS A 379 3.28 -5.83 6.55
N VAL A 380 2.13 -5.18 6.76
CA VAL A 380 2.02 -3.83 7.31
C VAL A 380 1.36 -3.91 8.69
N PRO A 381 1.95 -3.30 9.74
CA PRO A 381 1.32 -3.19 11.04
C PRO A 381 0.05 -2.34 11.05
N LEU A 382 -1.00 -2.81 11.72
CA LEU A 382 -2.22 -2.05 11.98
C LEU A 382 -2.15 -1.47 13.40
N ILE A 383 -1.98 -0.15 13.51
CA ILE A 383 -1.85 0.55 14.80
C ILE A 383 -3.20 1.03 15.34
N TYR A 384 -4.09 1.47 14.45
CA TYR A 384 -5.37 2.12 14.79
C TYR A 384 -6.56 1.17 14.70
N GLU A 385 -7.67 1.55 15.34
CA GLU A 385 -8.98 0.86 15.25
C GLU A 385 -8.94 -0.62 15.66
N ASP A 386 -8.33 -0.93 16.82
CA ASP A 386 -8.25 -2.31 17.27
C ASP A 386 -9.61 -2.94 17.57
N TYR A 387 -10.54 -2.19 18.15
CA TYR A 387 -11.79 -2.75 18.65
C TYR A 387 -12.69 -3.28 17.53
N ALA A 388 -12.83 -2.54 16.42
CA ALA A 388 -13.67 -2.94 15.30
C ALA A 388 -13.01 -3.97 14.38
N CYS A 389 -11.72 -4.26 14.56
CA CYS A 389 -10.99 -5.15 13.67
C CYS A 389 -11.42 -6.61 13.81
N ALA A 390 -11.69 -7.27 12.68
CA ALA A 390 -12.04 -8.68 12.62
C ALA A 390 -11.01 -9.59 13.33
N ILE A 391 -9.71 -9.27 13.27
CA ILE A 391 -8.66 -10.03 13.97
C ILE A 391 -8.88 -9.98 15.49
N THR A 392 -9.11 -8.79 16.04
CA THR A 392 -9.36 -8.62 17.47
C THR A 392 -10.64 -9.31 17.90
N GLN A 393 -11.71 -9.18 17.12
CA GLN A 393 -13.00 -9.81 17.42
C GLN A 393 -12.91 -11.33 17.41
N SER A 394 -12.12 -11.91 16.50
CA SER A 394 -11.88 -13.36 16.45
C SER A 394 -11.06 -13.91 17.62
N ILE A 395 -10.24 -13.08 18.27
CA ILE A 395 -9.45 -13.48 19.46
C ILE A 395 -10.27 -13.33 20.76
N LYS A 396 -11.25 -12.43 20.76
CA LYS A 396 -12.14 -12.19 21.92
C LYS A 396 -13.26 -13.23 22.05
N LYS A 397 -13.67 -13.82 20.93
CA LYS A 397 -14.59 -14.96 20.91
C LYS A 397 -13.89 -16.20 21.41
#